data_AF-A0A9E4CAI0-F1
#
_entry.id   AF-A0A9E4CAI0-F1
#
_cell.length_a   1.000
_cell.length_b   1.000
_cell.length_c   1.000
_cell.angle_alpha   90.00
_cell.angle_beta   90.00
_cell.angle_gamma   90.00
#
_symmetry.space_group_name_H-M   'P 1'
#
loop_
_entity.id
_entity.type
_entity.pdbx_description
1 polymer ?
#
loop_
_entity_poly.entity_id
_entity_poly.type
_entity_poly.pdbx_seq_one_letter_code
_entity_poly.pdbx_strand_id
1 'polypeptide(L)' 'NYDETKKAIQEIVDMPDRQIDLFIRFCLQNKGLLSVRKRAIHFDYLSAEEIASIEQALQSEFGGEMVPTGD' A
#
# COMPACT_ATOMS: atom_id res chain seq x y z
N ASN A 1 7.78 9.57 0.86
CA ASN A 1 8.49 9.99 -0.39
C ASN A 1 8.07 9.02 -1.52
N TYR A 2 7.58 9.46 -2.68
CA TYR A 2 6.91 8.53 -3.64
C TYR A 2 7.81 7.39 -4.12
N ASP A 3 9.06 7.70 -4.48
CA ASP A 3 10.06 6.69 -4.88
C ASP A 3 10.41 5.70 -3.75
N GLU A 4 10.52 6.16 -2.50
CA GLU A 4 10.82 5.27 -1.38
C GLU A 4 9.65 4.35 -1.06
N THR A 5 8.42 4.89 -1.01
CA THR A 5 7.24 4.06 -0.84
C THR A 5 7.12 3.03 -1.96
N LYS A 6 7.36 3.45 -3.21
CA LYS A 6 7.32 2.56 -4.35
C LYS A 6 8.33 1.43 -4.22
N LYS A 7 9.57 1.73 -3.82
CA LYS A 7 10.60 0.71 -3.56
C LYS A 7 10.22 -0.23 -2.42
N ALA A 8 9.75 0.31 -1.30
CA ALA A 8 9.31 -0.50 -0.16
C ALA A 8 8.23 -1.50 -0.58
N ILE A 9 7.26 -1.04 -1.38
CA ILE A 9 6.22 -1.91 -1.94
C ILE A 9 6.83 -2.96 -2.89
N GLN A 10 7.77 -2.59 -3.77
CA GLN A 10 8.46 -3.54 -4.65
C GLN A 10 9.22 -4.63 -3.89
N GLU A 11 9.76 -4.32 -2.71
CA GLU A 11 10.46 -5.32 -1.89
C GLU A 11 9.50 -6.24 -1.14
N ILE A 12 8.27 -5.79 -0.87
CA ILE A 12 7.23 -6.59 -0.20
C ILE A 12 6.53 -7.51 -1.21
N VAL A 13 6.24 -7.00 -2.41
CA VAL A 13 5.43 -7.69 -3.42
C VAL A 13 6.13 -7.72 -4.78
N ASP A 14 6.23 -8.91 -5.37
CA ASP A 14 6.86 -9.16 -6.68
C ASP A 14 5.92 -8.73 -7.82
N MET A 15 5.62 -7.43 -7.90
CA MET A 15 4.68 -6.87 -8.88
C MET A 15 5.29 -5.71 -9.68
N PRO A 16 4.89 -5.56 -10.96
CA PRO A 16 5.48 -4.54 -11.83
C PRO A 16 5.16 -3.13 -11.36
N ASP A 17 6.04 -2.18 -11.64
CA ASP A 17 5.91 -0.75 -11.29
C ASP A 17 4.51 -0.16 -11.55
N ARG A 18 3.87 -0.55 -12.66
CA ARG A 18 2.53 -0.06 -13.03
C ARG A 18 1.45 -0.42 -11.99
N GLN A 19 1.55 -1.60 -11.39
CA GLN A 19 0.59 -2.04 -10.37
C GLN A 19 0.77 -1.25 -9.08
N ILE A 20 2.02 -0.96 -8.72
CA ILE A 20 2.36 -0.15 -7.55
C ILE A 20 1.85 1.28 -7.75
N ASP A 21 2.08 1.85 -8.93
CA ASP A 21 1.59 3.18 -9.29
C ASP A 21 0.06 3.28 -9.16
N LEU A 22 -0.65 2.26 -9.65
CA LEU A 22 -2.10 2.14 -9.50
C LEU A 22 -2.53 2.01 -8.03
N PHE A 23 -1.82 1.20 -7.24
CA PHE A 23 -2.12 0.98 -5.83
C PHE A 23 -2.00 2.29 -5.05
N ILE A 24 -0.86 2.99 -5.19
CA ILE A 24 -0.60 4.27 -4.53
C ILE A 24 -1.69 5.28 -4.94
N ARG A 25 -2.01 5.38 -6.23
CA ARG A 25 -3.08 6.27 -6.72
C ARG A 25 -4.43 5.96 -6.09
N PHE A 26 -4.83 4.70 -6.02
CA PHE A 26 -6.11 4.31 -5.43
C PHE A 26 -6.17 4.59 -3.93
N CYS A 27 -5.06 4.36 -3.22
CA CYS A 27 -4.90 4.69 -1.81
C CYS A 27 -5.03 6.20 -1.59
N LEU A 28 -4.27 7.02 -2.32
CA LEU A 28 -4.33 8.49 -2.23
C LEU A 28 -5.75 9.02 -2.45
N GLN A 29 -6.50 8.41 -3.37
CA GLN A 29 -7.89 8.77 -3.66
C GLN A 29 -8.87 8.44 -2.52
N ASN A 30 -8.49 7.56 -1.59
CA ASN A 30 -9.30 7.06 -0.48
C ASN A 30 -8.60 7.28 0.87
N LYS A 31 -7.91 8.42 1.05
CA LYS A 31 -7.21 8.79 2.30
C LYS A 31 -6.17 7.75 2.77
N GLY A 32 -5.51 7.08 1.83
CA GLY A 32 -4.51 6.06 2.12
C GLY A 32 -5.08 4.67 2.41
N LEU A 33 -6.34 4.38 2.01
CA LEU A 33 -6.94 3.06 2.14
C LEU A 33 -7.41 2.50 0.80
N LEU A 34 -7.08 1.25 0.50
CA LEU A 34 -7.57 0.61 -0.70
C LEU A 34 -8.96 -0.01 -0.47
N SER A 35 -9.95 0.34 -1.28
CA SER A 35 -11.26 -0.29 -1.16
C SER A 35 -11.19 -1.79 -1.45
N VAL A 36 -11.83 -2.62 -0.63
CA VAL A 36 -11.88 -4.09 -0.79
C VAL A 36 -12.29 -4.52 -2.20
N ARG A 37 -13.23 -3.82 -2.83
CA ARG A 37 -13.63 -4.07 -4.23
C ARG A 37 -12.50 -3.79 -5.22
N LYS A 38 -11.80 -2.66 -5.09
CA LYS A 38 -10.67 -2.29 -5.98
C LYS A 38 -9.53 -3.29 -5.83
N ARG A 39 -9.28 -3.74 -4.59
CA ARG A 39 -8.37 -4.84 -4.28
C ARG A 39 -8.74 -6.11 -5.04
N ALA A 40 -9.98 -6.58 -4.94
CA ALA A 40 -10.39 -7.81 -5.60
C ALA A 40 -10.48 -7.69 -7.14
N ILE A 41 -10.65 -6.48 -7.68
CA ILE A 41 -10.75 -6.28 -9.14
C ILE A 41 -9.37 -6.08 -9.79
N HIS A 42 -8.50 -5.30 -9.16
CA HIS A 42 -7.20 -4.92 -9.73
C HIS A 42 -6.02 -5.74 -9.15
N PHE A 43 -6.18 -6.26 -7.94
CA PHE A 43 -5.15 -6.91 -7.15
C PHE A 43 -5.64 -8.28 -6.61
N ASP A 44 -6.49 -8.98 -7.36
CA ASP A 44 -7.02 -10.31 -6.98
C ASP A 44 -5.91 -11.34 -6.72
N TYR A 45 -4.75 -11.15 -7.38
CA TYR A 45 -3.57 -11.99 -7.23
C TYR A 45 -2.77 -11.72 -5.94
N LEU A 46 -3.03 -10.60 -5.25
CA LEU A 46 -2.39 -10.29 -3.97
C LEU A 46 -3.20 -10.90 -2.83
N SER A 47 -2.49 -11.51 -1.88
CA SER A 47 -3.13 -12.00 -0.66
C SER A 47 -3.50 -10.86 0.28
N ALA A 48 -4.42 -11.12 1.21
CA ALA A 48 -4.79 -10.12 2.22
C ALA A 48 -3.59 -9.65 3.06
N GLU A 49 -2.63 -10.53 3.30
CA GLU A 49 -1.38 -10.23 3.99
C GLU A 49 -0.49 -9.26 3.19
N GLU A 50 -0.30 -9.53 1.90
CA GLU A 50 0.47 -8.64 1.02
C GLU A 50 -0.16 -7.25 0.94
N ILE A 51 -1.48 -7.19 0.79
CA ILE A 51 -2.20 -5.91 0.79
C ILE A 51 -2.04 -5.18 2.12
N ALA A 52 -2.13 -5.87 3.24
CA ALA A 52 -1.91 -5.26 4.55
C ALA A 52 -0.49 -4.70 4.71
N SER A 53 0.54 -5.42 4.26
CA SER A 53 1.93 -4.95 4.29
C SER A 53 2.14 -3.71 3.43
N ILE A 54 1.54 -3.67 2.24
CA ILE A 54 1.57 -2.49 1.35
C ILE A 54 0.87 -1.29 2.00
N GLU A 55 -0.34 -1.51 2.55
CA GLU A 55 -1.10 -0.46 3.23
C GLU A 55 -0.35 0.07 4.46
N GLN A 56 0.33 -0.79 5.23
CA GLN A 56 1.19 -0.36 6.33
C GLN A 56 2.37 0.48 5.86
N ALA A 57 3.06 0.08 4.79
CA ALA A 57 4.16 0.86 4.22
C ALA A 57 3.67 2.26 3.78
N LEU A 58 2.49 2.33 3.17
CA LEU A 58 1.85 3.59 2.79
C LEU A 58 1.47 4.44 4.01
N GLN A 59 0.89 3.86 5.05
CA GLN A 59 0.56 4.60 6.27
C GLN A 59 1.80 5.11 6.99
N SER A 60 2.89 4.34 7.01
CA SER A 60 4.13 4.77 7.65
C SER A 60 4.79 5.94 6.91
N GLU A 61 4.70 5.96 5.58
CA GLU A 61 5.31 7.00 4.73
C GLU A 61 4.42 8.25 4.51
N PHE A 62 3.10 8.08 4.41
CA PHE A 62 2.16 9.17 4.12
C PHE A 62 1.31 9.61 5.31
N GLY A 63 1.18 8.75 6.33
CA GLY A 63 0.38 8.99 7.55
C GLY A 63 1.25 9.37 8.74
N GLY A 64 2.44 9.93 8.51
CA GLY A 64 3.40 10.31 9.53
C GLY A 64 2.73 10.80 10.82
N GLU A 65 3.00 10.04 11.89
CA GLU A 65 2.62 10.27 13.29
C GLU A 65 1.26 9.70 13.77
N MET A 66 1.16 8.37 13.86
CA MET A 66 0.80 7.80 15.16
C MET A 66 1.57 6.50 15.43
N VAL A 67 2.56 6.65 16.30
CA VAL A 67 3.15 5.58 17.07
C VAL A 67 2.20 5.27 18.23
N PRO A 68 1.59 4.07 18.35
CA PRO A 68 1.33 3.50 19.66
C PRO A 68 2.56 2.69 20.06
N THR A 69 3.50 3.35 20.73
CA THR A 69 4.49 2.66 21.56
C THR A 69 3.74 2.18 22.81
N GLY A 70 3.85 0.89 23.11
CA GLY A 70 3.43 0.27 24.38
C GLY A 70 1.93 -0.03 24.42
N ASP A 71 1.49 -1.26 24.70
CA ASP A 71 1.97 -2.22 25.70
C ASP A 71 1.96 -3.66 25.15
#